data_AF-W4RKS0-F1
#
_entry.id   AF-W4RKS0-F1
#
_cell.length_a   1.000
_cell.length_b   1.000
_cell.length_c   1.000
_cell.angle_alpha   90.00
_cell.angle_beta   90.00
_cell.angle_gamma   90.00
#
_symmetry.space_group_name_H-M   'P 1'
#
loop_
_entity.id
_entity.type
_entity.pdbx_description
1 polymer ?
#
loop_
_entity_poly.entity_id
_entity_poly.type
_entity_poly.pdbx_seq_one_letter_code
_entity_poly.pdbx_strand_id
1 'polypeptide(L)'
;MIKKGCPEEYPISLKLNGYEIAVFQLTNQDLEDWVYGYLFSEGLIDGPEDVVSVQFSEKTGTLNVALCNSFDPEQMFSKKKHYTAGCGRGVTFFSMTDVKKFNKVNSEETYSLTYLLKKRAEFAQNSPLYLETGGMHGACIILEDGSIEVREDIGRHNAVDKIIGHAIRKRLQPDRLVLLTTGRVSYEMLSKAAKFGFAVIGSRTAATKQAIQLARFLNIEVVGYLRGKMATVYTSAKRINDDLNPPAAETSSHSENCPAPAPSPSSRFGQPDEVKERLHRSALQRLSRLTKALPLSLKGGKPSKY
;
A
#
# COMPACT_ATOMS: atom_id res chain seq x y z
N MET A 1 27.78 6.76 -16.64
CA MET A 1 26.52 6.10 -16.22
C MET A 1 26.79 5.42 -14.89
N ILE A 2 26.05 5.73 -13.83
CA ILE A 2 26.17 4.98 -12.57
C ILE A 2 25.54 3.61 -12.83
N LYS A 3 26.34 2.55 -12.82
CA LYS A 3 25.86 1.18 -12.98
C LYS A 3 25.13 0.80 -11.69
N LYS A 4 23.81 0.60 -11.78
CA LYS A 4 23.00 0.15 -10.64
C LYS A 4 23.34 -1.31 -10.31
N GLY A 5 23.36 -1.63 -9.02
CA GLY A 5 23.46 -3.00 -8.52
C GLY A 5 22.14 -3.77 -8.69
N CYS A 6 22.10 -4.99 -8.16
CA CYS A 6 20.87 -5.79 -8.03
C CYS A 6 20.48 -5.94 -6.56
N PRO A 7 19.18 -5.91 -6.21
CA PRO A 7 18.74 -6.25 -4.87
C PRO A 7 19.18 -7.65 -4.44
N GLU A 8 19.49 -7.80 -3.16
CA GLU A 8 19.69 -9.10 -2.53
C GLU A 8 18.42 -9.51 -1.78
N GLU A 9 18.07 -10.80 -1.90
CA GLU A 9 16.98 -11.43 -1.16
C GLU A 9 17.57 -12.53 -0.26
N TYR A 10 17.26 -12.46 1.03
CA TYR A 10 17.71 -13.42 2.03
C TYR A 10 16.50 -14.23 2.54
N PRO A 11 16.55 -15.57 2.45
CA PRO A 11 15.57 -16.42 3.11
C PRO A 11 15.82 -16.42 4.62
N ILE A 12 14.92 -15.81 5.39
CA ILE A 12 15.02 -15.69 6.84
C ILE A 12 13.90 -16.48 7.51
N SER A 13 14.25 -17.50 8.29
CA SER A 13 13.32 -18.27 9.11
C SER A 13 12.97 -17.52 10.39
N LEU A 14 11.69 -17.33 10.67
CA LEU A 14 11.19 -16.76 11.92
C LEU A 14 10.79 -17.87 12.89
N LYS A 15 11.38 -17.88 14.08
CA LYS A 15 11.02 -18.76 15.19
C LYS A 15 10.49 -17.95 16.37
N LEU A 16 9.30 -18.30 16.83
CA LEU A 16 8.67 -17.69 18.02
C LEU A 16 8.62 -18.72 19.14
N ASN A 17 9.22 -18.42 20.29
CA ASN A 17 9.29 -19.32 21.44
C ASN A 17 9.75 -20.75 21.08
N GLY A 18 10.69 -20.86 20.12
CA GLY A 18 11.23 -22.12 19.63
C GLY A 18 10.47 -22.78 18.46
N TYR A 19 9.27 -22.31 18.12
CA TYR A 19 8.46 -22.83 17.02
C TYR A 19 8.74 -22.09 15.73
N GLU A 20 9.03 -22.82 14.65
CA GLU A 20 9.18 -22.25 13.31
C GLU A 20 7.82 -21.83 12.74
N ILE A 21 7.72 -20.54 12.38
CA ILE A 21 6.47 -19.96 11.89
C ILE A 21 6.44 -19.99 10.36
N ALA A 22 7.46 -19.41 9.72
CA ALA A 22 7.59 -19.31 8.28
C ALA A 22 8.99 -18.82 7.89
N VAL A 23 9.31 -18.97 6.61
CA VAL A 23 10.50 -18.38 5.98
C VAL A 23 10.06 -17.21 5.11
N PHE A 24 10.72 -16.07 5.27
CA PHE A 24 10.44 -14.83 4.56
C PHE A 24 11.61 -14.46 3.64
N GLN A 25 11.30 -13.87 2.49
CA GLN A 25 12.32 -13.22 1.67
C GLN A 25 12.42 -11.75 2.10
N LEU A 26 13.56 -11.40 2.69
CA LEU A 26 13.83 -10.09 3.28
C LEU A 26 15.17 -9.56 2.79
N THR A 27 15.40 -8.27 3.02
CA THR A 27 16.78 -7.77 3.14
C THR A 27 17.31 -8.03 4.55
N ASN A 28 18.63 -8.14 4.70
CA ASN A 28 19.28 -8.35 5.99
C ASN A 28 19.41 -7.09 6.86
N GLN A 29 18.78 -5.97 6.47
CA GLN A 29 18.79 -4.71 7.21
C GLN A 29 17.54 -4.57 8.08
N ASP A 30 17.66 -3.90 9.23
CA ASP A 30 16.54 -3.55 10.12
C ASP A 30 15.64 -4.74 10.50
N LEU A 31 16.23 -5.93 10.67
CA LEU A 31 15.49 -7.16 10.94
C LEU A 31 14.73 -7.13 12.27
N GLU A 32 15.28 -6.47 13.28
CA GLU A 32 14.59 -6.29 14.54
C GLU A 32 13.33 -5.43 14.35
N ASP A 33 13.42 -4.32 13.62
CA ASP A 33 12.24 -3.52 13.26
C ASP A 33 11.22 -4.33 12.47
N TRP A 34 11.67 -5.19 11.54
CA TRP A 34 10.78 -6.10 10.83
C TRP A 34 10.02 -7.04 11.78
N VAL A 35 10.69 -7.62 12.79
CA VAL A 35 10.05 -8.51 13.78
C VAL A 35 8.92 -7.81 14.51
N TYR A 36 9.19 -6.65 15.13
CA TYR A 36 8.15 -5.92 15.88
C TYR A 36 6.98 -5.54 14.97
N GLY A 37 7.28 -5.06 13.76
CA GLY A 37 6.26 -4.66 12.81
C GLY A 37 5.40 -5.81 12.31
N TYR A 38 6.02 -6.93 11.93
CA TYR A 38 5.32 -8.11 11.43
C TYR A 38 4.43 -8.71 12.52
N LEU A 39 4.96 -8.91 13.73
CA LEU A 39 4.21 -9.47 14.85
C LEU A 39 3.03 -8.58 15.23
N PHE A 40 3.24 -7.26 15.26
CA PHE A 40 2.17 -6.31 15.54
C PHE A 40 1.12 -6.32 14.42
N SER A 41 1.53 -6.24 13.16
CA SER A 41 0.63 -6.30 11.98
C SER A 41 -0.25 -7.56 12.01
N GLU A 42 0.32 -8.71 12.34
CA GLU A 42 -0.39 -10.00 12.43
C GLU A 42 -1.18 -10.18 13.74
N GLY A 43 -0.96 -9.33 14.74
CA GLY A 43 -1.71 -9.34 16.01
C GLY A 43 -1.24 -10.44 16.95
N LEU A 44 0.06 -10.69 16.92
CA LEU A 44 0.76 -11.59 17.84
C LEU A 44 1.33 -10.82 19.05
N ILE A 45 1.49 -9.50 18.90
CA ILE A 45 1.83 -8.57 19.98
C ILE A 45 0.94 -7.33 19.87
N ASP A 46 0.70 -6.69 21.00
CA ASP A 46 0.02 -5.40 21.13
C ASP A 46 1.03 -4.25 21.31
N GLY A 47 2.20 -4.54 21.90
CA GLY A 47 3.23 -3.54 22.15
C GLY A 47 4.66 -4.12 22.26
N PRO A 48 5.68 -3.27 22.40
CA PRO A 48 7.06 -3.73 22.44
C PRO A 48 7.39 -4.57 23.68
N GLU A 49 6.67 -4.37 24.78
CA GLU A 49 6.79 -5.14 26.02
C GLU A 49 6.42 -6.63 25.89
N ASP A 50 5.69 -7.02 24.85
CA ASP A 50 5.38 -8.43 24.59
C ASP A 50 6.60 -9.21 24.08
N VAL A 51 7.66 -8.51 23.63
CA VAL A 51 8.88 -9.11 23.08
C VAL A 51 9.99 -9.09 24.14
N VAL A 52 10.40 -10.28 24.57
CA VAL A 52 11.49 -10.48 25.55
C VAL A 52 12.85 -10.32 24.89
N SER A 53 13.03 -10.92 23.70
CA SER A 53 14.29 -10.81 22.97
C SER A 53 14.13 -11.13 21.49
N VAL A 54 15.04 -10.57 20.68
CA VAL A 54 15.19 -10.86 19.25
C VAL A 54 16.66 -11.19 18.99
N GLN A 55 16.94 -12.35 18.40
CA GLN A 55 18.29 -12.82 18.11
C GLN A 55 18.37 -13.30 16.67
N PHE A 56 19.22 -12.64 15.86
CA PHE A 56 19.49 -13.05 14.50
C PHE A 56 20.76 -13.90 14.41
N SER A 57 20.64 -15.08 13.80
CA SER A 57 21.78 -15.94 13.48
C SER A 57 22.05 -15.88 11.98
N GLU A 58 23.02 -15.07 11.58
CA GLU A 58 23.46 -14.94 10.18
C GLU A 58 23.82 -16.29 9.56
N LYS A 59 24.54 -17.13 10.30
CA LYS A 59 24.99 -18.47 9.84
C LYS A 59 23.82 -19.37 9.43
N THR A 60 22.68 -19.26 10.11
CA THR A 60 21.51 -20.11 9.88
C THR A 60 20.36 -19.39 9.21
N GLY A 61 20.48 -18.08 8.93
CA GLY A 61 19.39 -17.25 8.43
C GLY A 61 18.15 -17.30 9.34
N THR A 62 18.33 -17.37 10.66
CA THR A 62 17.21 -17.58 11.60
C THR A 62 17.06 -16.40 12.55
N LEU A 63 15.85 -15.86 12.65
CA LEU A 63 15.40 -14.92 13.68
C LEU A 63 14.69 -15.70 14.80
N ASN A 64 15.33 -15.76 15.96
CA ASN A 64 14.73 -16.34 17.16
C ASN A 64 14.14 -15.21 18.01
N VAL A 65 12.85 -15.28 18.29
CA VAL A 65 12.12 -14.28 19.06
C VAL A 65 11.47 -14.95 20.26
N ALA A 66 11.67 -14.38 21.44
CA ALA A 66 11.00 -14.79 22.67
C ALA A 66 9.90 -13.77 23.01
N LEU A 67 8.69 -14.25 23.29
CA LEU A 67 7.52 -13.45 23.66
C LEU A 67 7.12 -13.72 25.12
N CYS A 68 6.59 -12.70 25.80
CA CYS A 68 6.16 -12.77 27.21
C CYS A 68 4.96 -13.71 27.42
N ASN A 69 4.03 -13.74 26.48
CA ASN A 69 2.81 -14.55 26.59
C ASN A 69 3.10 -16.01 26.23
N SER A 70 2.27 -16.92 26.75
CA SER A 70 2.20 -18.30 26.29
C SER A 70 1.69 -18.31 24.85
N PHE A 71 2.62 -18.10 23.91
CA PHE A 71 2.38 -18.31 22.50
C PHE A 71 1.79 -19.72 22.33
N ASP A 72 0.53 -19.79 21.92
CA ASP A 72 -0.15 -21.05 21.63
C ASP A 72 -0.06 -21.32 20.13
N PRO A 73 0.81 -22.25 19.69
CA PRO A 73 0.95 -22.58 18.29
C PRO A 73 -0.36 -23.13 17.70
N GLU A 74 -1.17 -23.87 18.47
CA GLU A 74 -2.42 -24.45 17.98
C GLU A 74 -3.43 -23.35 17.65
N GLN A 75 -3.57 -22.35 18.51
CA GLN A 75 -4.40 -21.19 18.23
C GLN A 75 -3.88 -20.39 17.02
N MET A 76 -2.57 -20.23 16.87
CA MET A 76 -2.02 -19.55 15.69
C MET A 76 -2.26 -20.32 14.39
N PHE A 77 -1.96 -21.62 14.36
CA PHE A 77 -2.08 -22.43 13.14
C PHE A 77 -3.53 -22.77 12.78
N SER A 78 -4.45 -22.70 13.74
CA SER A 78 -5.89 -22.86 13.53
C SER A 78 -6.57 -21.63 12.93
N LYS A 79 -5.97 -20.44 13.04
CA LYS A 79 -6.48 -19.22 12.40
C LYS A 79 -6.54 -19.40 10.88
N LYS A 80 -7.64 -18.94 10.28
CA LYS A 80 -7.87 -19.06 8.84
C LYS A 80 -6.80 -18.31 8.06
N LYS A 81 -6.00 -19.04 7.28
CA LYS A 81 -4.98 -18.47 6.40
C LYS A 81 -5.65 -17.77 5.23
N HIS A 82 -5.41 -16.47 5.09
CA HIS A 82 -5.84 -15.70 3.93
C HIS A 82 -4.66 -15.57 2.96
N TYR A 83 -4.77 -16.20 1.79
CA TYR A 83 -3.76 -16.09 0.74
C TYR A 83 -4.05 -14.87 -0.14
N THR A 84 -3.11 -13.94 -0.21
CA THR A 84 -3.27 -12.72 -1.01
C THR A 84 -2.44 -12.77 -2.29
N ALA A 85 -2.88 -12.02 -3.30
CA ALA A 85 -2.27 -12.00 -4.64
C ALA A 85 -0.89 -11.28 -4.71
N GLY A 86 -0.21 -11.10 -3.57
CA GLY A 86 1.15 -10.59 -3.49
C GLY A 86 2.20 -11.66 -3.85
N CYS A 87 3.41 -11.23 -4.22
CA CYS A 87 4.51 -12.08 -4.69
C CYS A 87 5.14 -13.03 -3.63
N GLY A 88 4.40 -13.51 -2.64
CA GLY A 88 5.00 -14.33 -1.59
C GLY A 88 4.08 -15.32 -0.88
N ARG A 89 2.88 -15.59 -1.42
CA ARG A 89 1.82 -16.28 -0.64
C ARG A 89 1.74 -15.68 0.77
N GLY A 90 1.55 -14.36 0.87
CA GLY A 90 1.44 -13.70 2.16
C GLY A 90 0.33 -14.37 2.95
N VAL A 91 0.71 -15.24 3.88
CA VAL A 91 -0.23 -15.85 4.82
C VAL A 91 -0.38 -14.80 5.88
N THR A 92 -1.44 -14.01 5.75
CA THR A 92 -1.89 -13.20 6.88
C THR A 92 -2.87 -14.05 7.68
N PHE A 93 -2.69 -14.05 8.99
CA PHE A 93 -3.64 -14.61 9.95
C PHE A 93 -4.78 -13.63 10.25
N PHE A 94 -4.72 -12.44 9.62
CA PHE A 94 -5.64 -11.35 9.81
C PHE A 94 -6.84 -11.46 8.88
N SER A 95 -8.06 -11.44 9.43
CA SER A 95 -9.29 -11.54 8.66
C SER A 95 -9.90 -10.18 8.36
N MET A 96 -10.66 -10.07 7.26
CA MET A 96 -11.45 -8.86 6.94
C MET A 96 -12.42 -8.46 8.07
N THR A 97 -12.79 -9.39 8.95
CA THR A 97 -13.63 -9.11 10.13
C THR A 97 -12.88 -8.39 11.25
N ASP A 98 -11.56 -8.57 11.38
CA ASP A 98 -10.79 -7.98 12.47
C ASP A 98 -10.63 -6.47 12.31
N VAL A 99 -10.67 -5.97 11.07
CA VAL A 99 -10.63 -4.52 10.80
C VAL A 99 -11.82 -3.76 11.40
N LYS A 100 -12.96 -4.42 11.63
CA LYS A 100 -14.12 -3.78 12.26
C LYS A 100 -13.88 -3.39 13.72
N LYS A 101 -12.87 -3.99 14.36
CA LYS A 101 -12.47 -3.66 15.73
C LYS A 101 -11.52 -2.47 15.80
N PHE A 102 -11.01 -1.98 14.65
CA PHE A 102 -10.09 -0.86 14.66
C PHE A 102 -10.83 0.42 15.01
N ASN A 103 -10.22 1.22 15.88
CA ASN A 103 -10.69 2.55 16.18
C ASN A 103 -10.56 3.42 14.94
N LYS A 104 -11.56 4.28 14.71
CA LYS A 104 -11.43 5.32 13.68
C LYS A 104 -10.31 6.26 14.12
N VAL A 105 -9.46 6.65 13.17
CA VAL A 105 -8.36 7.57 13.48
C VAL A 105 -8.94 8.96 13.72
N ASN A 106 -8.64 9.50 14.90
CA ASN A 106 -8.92 10.88 15.27
C ASN A 106 -7.59 11.63 15.32
N SER A 107 -7.44 12.61 14.44
CA SER A 107 -6.24 13.44 14.32
C SER A 107 -6.68 14.74 13.65
N GLU A 108 -6.26 15.86 14.23
CA GLU A 108 -6.56 17.21 13.77
C GLU A 108 -5.45 17.79 12.89
N GLU A 109 -4.34 17.06 12.74
CA GLU A 109 -3.20 17.48 11.94
C GLU A 109 -3.56 17.58 10.45
N THR A 110 -3.06 18.64 9.82
CA THR A 110 -3.28 18.90 8.39
C THR A 110 -1.96 19.10 7.67
N TYR A 111 -1.86 18.54 6.47
CA TYR A 111 -0.65 18.59 5.66
C TYR A 111 -0.97 19.12 4.27
N SER A 112 -0.11 19.98 3.72
CA SER A 112 -0.24 20.43 2.34
C SER A 112 0.31 19.38 1.37
N LEU A 113 -0.24 19.33 0.16
CA LEU A 113 0.26 18.42 -0.88
C LEU A 113 1.70 18.77 -1.29
N THR A 114 2.05 20.05 -1.36
CA THR A 114 3.43 20.48 -1.61
C THR A 114 4.38 19.95 -0.54
N TYR A 115 3.98 19.98 0.74
CA TYR A 115 4.77 19.41 1.83
C TYR A 115 5.01 17.91 1.65
N LEU A 116 3.95 17.14 1.36
CA LEU A 116 4.07 15.70 1.12
C LEU A 116 4.93 15.38 -0.10
N LEU A 117 4.85 16.17 -1.17
CA LEU A 117 5.72 16.02 -2.35
C LEU A 117 7.18 16.27 -2.01
N LYS A 118 7.49 17.31 -1.21
CA LYS A 118 8.84 17.59 -0.73
C LYS A 118 9.36 16.43 0.11
N LYS A 119 8.59 15.96 1.09
CA LYS A 119 8.97 14.83 1.96
C LYS A 119 9.15 13.53 1.19
N ARG A 120 8.34 13.30 0.16
CA ARG A 120 8.51 12.16 -0.77
C ARG A 120 9.79 12.26 -1.61
N ALA A 121 10.23 13.46 -1.96
CA ALA A 121 11.50 13.67 -2.66
C ALA A 121 12.70 13.42 -1.72
N GLU A 122 12.60 13.92 -0.48
CA GLU A 122 13.57 13.68 0.59
C GLU A 122 13.70 12.18 0.92
N PHE A 123 12.57 11.48 1.05
CA PHE A 123 12.52 10.02 1.22
C PHE A 123 13.31 9.31 0.11
N ALA A 124 13.10 9.67 -1.15
CA ALA A 124 13.83 9.04 -2.26
C ALA A 124 15.35 9.28 -2.23
N GLN A 125 15.81 10.37 -1.62
CA GLN A 125 17.24 10.67 -1.42
C GLN A 125 17.82 9.94 -0.20
N ASN A 126 17.00 9.59 0.79
CA ASN A 126 17.37 8.86 1.99
C ASN A 126 17.04 7.35 1.91
N SER A 127 17.05 6.80 0.69
CA SER A 127 16.78 5.37 0.40
C SER A 127 18.04 4.73 -0.20
N PRO A 128 19.09 4.45 0.59
CA PRO A 128 20.38 4.00 0.08
C PRO A 128 20.31 2.72 -0.77
N LEU A 129 19.54 1.71 -0.36
CA LEU A 129 19.43 0.45 -1.11
C LEU A 129 18.72 0.67 -2.46
N TYR A 130 17.71 1.54 -2.51
CA TYR A 130 17.08 1.97 -3.75
C TYR A 130 18.03 2.81 -4.63
N LEU A 131 18.83 3.68 -4.03
CA LEU A 131 19.83 4.46 -4.75
C LEU A 131 20.94 3.57 -5.32
N GLU A 132 21.25 2.46 -4.68
CA GLU A 132 22.21 1.48 -5.18
C GLU A 132 21.62 0.61 -6.30
N THR A 133 20.44 0.05 -6.09
CA THR A 133 19.91 -1.05 -6.93
C THR A 133 18.76 -0.63 -7.85
N GLY A 134 17.99 0.38 -7.46
CA GLY A 134 16.75 0.80 -8.13
C GLY A 134 15.57 -0.19 -8.01
N GLY A 135 15.78 -1.35 -7.39
CA GLY A 135 14.80 -2.44 -7.28
C GLY A 135 14.13 -2.57 -5.92
N MET A 136 14.43 -1.69 -4.97
CA MET A 136 13.90 -1.76 -3.60
C MET A 136 12.53 -1.13 -3.46
N HIS A 137 11.74 -1.67 -2.54
CA HIS A 137 10.64 -0.97 -1.90
C HIS A 137 11.11 -0.23 -0.65
N GLY A 138 10.36 0.80 -0.27
CA GLY A 138 10.62 1.55 0.94
C GLY A 138 9.33 2.05 1.57
N ALA A 139 9.41 2.26 2.87
CA ALA A 139 8.42 2.96 3.66
C ALA A 139 9.11 4.01 4.52
N CYS A 140 8.43 5.13 4.71
CA CYS A 140 8.95 6.28 5.41
C CYS A 140 7.87 6.84 6.32
N ILE A 141 8.23 7.19 7.55
CA ILE A 141 7.37 8.00 8.41
C ILE A 141 7.90 9.42 8.47
N ILE A 142 6.98 10.38 8.40
CA ILE A 142 7.26 11.78 8.72
C ILE A 142 6.88 11.97 10.19
N LEU A 143 7.85 12.41 10.99
CA LEU A 143 7.68 12.69 12.41
C LEU A 143 7.02 14.06 12.63
N GLU A 144 6.56 14.32 13.86
CA GLU A 144 5.90 15.57 14.26
C GLU A 144 6.80 16.80 14.06
N ASP A 145 8.11 16.66 14.27
CA ASP A 145 9.11 17.72 14.00
C ASP A 145 9.43 17.89 12.50
N GLY A 146 8.79 17.09 11.65
CA GLY A 146 8.98 17.05 10.21
C GLY A 146 10.20 16.25 9.75
N SER A 147 11.03 15.70 10.64
CA SER A 147 12.10 14.77 10.22
C SER A 147 11.51 13.48 9.63
N ILE A 148 12.34 12.71 8.91
CA ILE A 148 11.91 11.46 8.29
C ILE A 148 12.75 10.28 8.75
N GLU A 149 12.08 9.14 8.89
CA GLU A 149 12.72 7.84 9.09
C GLU A 149 12.36 6.93 7.93
N VAL A 150 13.32 6.14 7.45
CA VAL A 150 13.18 5.31 6.24
C VAL A 150 13.55 3.87 6.54
N ARG A 151 12.78 2.93 6.00
CA ARG A 151 13.08 1.50 5.98
C ARG A 151 12.88 0.95 4.58
N GLU A 152 13.81 0.10 4.15
CA GLU A 152 13.83 -0.49 2.83
C GLU A 152 13.74 -2.01 2.90
N ASP A 153 13.12 -2.60 1.88
CA ASP A 153 13.09 -4.05 1.70
C ASP A 153 12.77 -4.43 0.25
N ILE A 154 13.04 -5.68 -0.14
CA ILE A 154 12.61 -6.22 -1.43
C ILE A 154 11.07 -6.25 -1.52
N GLY A 155 10.40 -6.49 -0.39
CA GLY A 155 8.95 -6.57 -0.29
C GLY A 155 8.33 -5.27 0.24
N ARG A 156 7.34 -4.71 -0.45
CA ARG A 156 6.60 -3.53 0.05
C ARG A 156 5.94 -3.74 1.41
N HIS A 157 5.47 -4.96 1.70
CA HIS A 157 4.84 -5.29 2.99
C HIS A 157 5.89 -5.29 4.10
N ASN A 158 7.06 -5.88 3.83
CA ASN A 158 8.18 -5.94 4.76
C ASN A 158 8.73 -4.55 5.07
N ALA A 159 8.85 -3.68 4.06
CA ALA A 159 9.27 -2.29 4.27
C ALA A 159 8.31 -1.54 5.21
N VAL A 160 6.98 -1.75 5.06
CA VAL A 160 5.98 -1.17 5.97
C VAL A 160 6.00 -1.82 7.34
N ASP A 161 6.18 -3.13 7.44
CA ASP A 161 6.37 -3.77 8.75
C ASP A 161 7.59 -3.17 9.46
N LYS A 162 8.74 -3.06 8.78
CA LYS A 162 9.93 -2.42 9.36
C LYS A 162 9.65 -1.02 9.89
N ILE A 163 9.02 -0.15 9.11
CA ILE A 163 8.78 1.23 9.60
C ILE A 163 7.77 1.28 10.76
N ILE A 164 6.78 0.38 10.77
CA ILE A 164 5.85 0.23 11.89
C ILE A 164 6.60 -0.28 13.13
N GLY A 165 7.44 -1.30 12.99
CA GLY A 165 8.21 -1.84 14.12
C GLY A 165 9.21 -0.84 14.68
N HIS A 166 9.86 -0.04 13.83
CA HIS A 166 10.65 1.11 14.27
C HIS A 166 9.80 2.04 15.16
N ALA A 167 8.62 2.44 14.69
CA ALA A 167 7.74 3.36 15.41
C ALA A 167 7.25 2.76 16.75
N ILE A 168 6.92 1.46 16.79
CA ILE A 168 6.55 0.73 18.01
C ILE A 168 7.70 0.73 19.01
N ARG A 169 8.90 0.35 18.58
CA ARG A 169 10.09 0.31 19.45
C ARG A 169 10.46 1.68 20.00
N LYS A 170 10.23 2.73 19.22
CA LYS A 170 10.44 4.13 19.61
C LYS A 170 9.25 4.75 20.35
N ARG A 171 8.16 4.00 20.55
CA ARG A 171 6.92 4.44 21.22
C ARG A 171 6.34 5.73 20.60
N LEU A 172 6.38 5.83 19.28
CA LEU A 172 5.87 7.00 18.56
C LEU A 172 4.33 7.00 18.52
N GLN A 173 3.74 8.19 18.58
CA GLN A 173 2.28 8.36 18.53
C GLN A 173 1.78 8.32 17.09
N PRO A 174 0.99 7.30 16.69
CA PRO A 174 0.70 7.01 15.29
C PRO A 174 -0.18 8.07 14.60
N ASP A 175 -1.06 8.72 15.35
CA ASP A 175 -2.02 9.74 14.88
C ASP A 175 -1.36 11.06 14.47
N ARG A 176 -0.09 11.25 14.85
CA ARG A 176 0.76 12.40 14.52
C ARG A 176 1.75 12.12 13.40
N LEU A 177 1.75 10.89 12.86
CA LEU A 177 2.68 10.45 11.84
C LEU A 177 2.00 10.35 10.48
N VAL A 178 2.79 10.60 9.43
CA VAL A 178 2.39 10.33 8.04
C VAL A 178 3.21 9.18 7.51
N LEU A 179 2.55 8.14 6.98
CA LEU A 179 3.22 7.04 6.29
C LEU A 179 3.35 7.33 4.80
N LEU A 180 4.56 7.35 4.25
CA LEU A 180 4.83 7.35 2.82
C LEU A 180 5.36 5.99 2.38
N THR A 181 4.86 5.44 1.25
CA THR A 181 5.35 4.18 0.69
C THR A 181 5.60 4.25 -0.81
N THR A 182 6.60 3.51 -1.30
CA THR A 182 6.85 3.38 -2.75
C THR A 182 5.88 2.41 -3.44
N GLY A 183 5.30 1.48 -2.68
CA GLY A 183 4.38 0.46 -3.18
C GLY A 183 2.94 0.95 -3.34
N ARG A 184 2.11 0.15 -4.03
CA ARG A 184 0.65 0.40 -4.11
C ARG A 184 0.00 0.24 -2.75
N VAL A 185 -0.97 1.10 -2.45
CA VAL A 185 -1.82 0.95 -1.25
C VAL A 185 -2.90 -0.09 -1.57
N SER A 186 -2.58 -1.36 -1.30
CA SER A 186 -3.57 -2.44 -1.29
C SER A 186 -4.38 -2.43 0.01
N TYR A 187 -5.42 -3.27 0.07
CA TYR A 187 -6.20 -3.47 1.29
C TYR A 187 -5.30 -3.87 2.46
N GLU A 188 -4.40 -4.83 2.29
CA GLU A 188 -3.46 -5.26 3.34
C GLU A 188 -2.51 -4.15 3.79
N MET A 189 -1.93 -3.40 2.84
CA MET A 189 -1.02 -2.29 3.17
C MET A 189 -1.74 -1.24 4.02
N LEU A 190 -2.98 -0.93 3.67
CA LEU A 190 -3.79 -0.01 4.45
C LEU A 190 -4.21 -0.62 5.80
N SER A 191 -4.54 -1.91 5.87
CA SER A 191 -4.88 -2.57 7.13
C SER A 191 -3.72 -2.50 8.13
N LYS A 192 -2.47 -2.70 7.68
CA LYS A 192 -1.28 -2.53 8.53
C LYS A 192 -1.15 -1.10 9.04
N ALA A 193 -1.27 -0.13 8.12
CA ALA A 193 -1.20 1.27 8.47
C ALA A 193 -2.30 1.69 9.47
N ALA A 194 -3.51 1.19 9.25
CA ALA A 194 -4.66 1.45 10.09
C ALA A 194 -4.55 0.78 11.46
N LYS A 195 -3.99 -0.44 11.52
CA LYS A 195 -3.77 -1.15 12.78
C LYS A 195 -2.81 -0.39 13.68
N PHE A 196 -1.74 0.16 13.11
CA PHE A 196 -0.83 1.01 13.86
C PHE A 196 -1.47 2.36 14.22
N GLY A 197 -2.33 2.89 13.33
CA GLY A 197 -3.13 4.09 13.61
C GLY A 197 -2.72 5.33 12.81
N PHE A 198 -2.01 5.18 11.68
CA PHE A 198 -1.64 6.32 10.86
C PHE A 198 -2.87 7.09 10.36
N ALA A 199 -2.85 8.41 10.52
CA ALA A 199 -3.92 9.30 10.06
C ALA A 199 -3.88 9.56 8.54
N VAL A 200 -2.68 9.52 7.97
CA VAL A 200 -2.42 9.79 6.55
C VAL A 200 -1.47 8.75 5.98
N ILE A 201 -1.82 8.20 4.81
CA ILE A 201 -0.96 7.36 3.99
C ILE A 201 -0.78 7.95 2.59
N GLY A 202 0.47 8.20 2.23
CA GLY A 202 0.90 8.64 0.91
C GLY A 202 1.58 7.51 0.12
N SER A 203 1.34 7.44 -1.18
CA SER A 203 2.02 6.50 -2.06
C SER A 203 2.53 7.15 -3.33
N ARG A 204 3.70 6.69 -3.80
CA ARG A 204 4.24 7.00 -5.14
C ARG A 204 3.29 6.56 -6.27
N THR A 205 2.39 5.62 -6.03
CA THR A 205 1.55 4.97 -7.03
C THR A 205 0.09 4.88 -6.57
N ALA A 206 -0.71 4.02 -7.21
CA ALA A 206 -2.15 3.90 -7.01
C ALA A 206 -2.55 3.26 -5.67
N ALA A 207 -3.77 3.56 -5.23
CA ALA A 207 -4.50 2.82 -4.21
C ALA A 207 -5.60 1.95 -4.85
N THR A 208 -5.90 0.79 -4.27
CA THR A 208 -7.01 -0.04 -4.74
C THR A 208 -8.35 0.47 -4.22
N LYS A 209 -9.45 0.17 -4.91
CA LYS A 209 -10.80 0.56 -4.46
C LYS A 209 -11.13 0.02 -3.06
N GLN A 210 -10.73 -1.22 -2.77
CA GLN A 210 -10.92 -1.85 -1.47
C GLN A 210 -10.14 -1.13 -0.38
N ALA A 211 -8.92 -0.68 -0.66
CA ALA A 211 -8.17 0.15 0.28
C ALA A 211 -8.90 1.48 0.52
N ILE A 212 -9.32 2.18 -0.55
CA ILE A 212 -10.04 3.46 -0.42
C ILE A 212 -11.32 3.31 0.40
N GLN A 213 -12.09 2.24 0.19
CA GLN A 213 -13.29 1.94 0.98
C GLN A 213 -12.96 1.74 2.46
N LEU A 214 -11.90 0.99 2.75
CA LEU A 214 -11.46 0.77 4.11
C LEU A 214 -10.99 2.07 4.79
N ALA A 215 -10.22 2.89 4.07
CA ALA A 215 -9.72 4.15 4.59
C ALA A 215 -10.86 5.10 4.97
N ARG A 216 -11.91 5.18 4.12
CA ARG A 216 -13.11 5.95 4.43
C ARG A 216 -13.82 5.43 5.68
N PHE A 217 -13.92 4.12 5.84
CA PHE A 217 -14.54 3.51 7.03
C PHE A 217 -13.78 3.86 8.32
N LEU A 218 -12.44 3.87 8.25
CA LEU A 218 -11.55 4.13 9.38
C LEU A 218 -11.15 5.60 9.55
N ASN A 219 -11.68 6.49 8.71
CA ASN A 219 -11.32 7.91 8.69
C ASN A 219 -9.81 8.15 8.49
N ILE A 220 -9.19 7.47 7.54
CA ILE A 220 -7.77 7.62 7.16
C ILE A 220 -7.68 8.34 5.81
N GLU A 221 -6.71 9.24 5.69
CA GLU A 221 -6.48 9.93 4.42
C GLU A 221 -5.52 9.17 3.51
N VAL A 222 -5.88 8.97 2.25
CA VAL A 222 -5.06 8.26 1.25
C VAL A 222 -4.73 9.19 0.09
N VAL A 223 -3.44 9.44 -0.11
CA VAL A 223 -2.92 10.20 -1.24
C VAL A 223 -2.09 9.28 -2.12
N GLY A 224 -2.48 9.08 -3.36
CA GLY A 224 -1.67 8.34 -4.33
C GLY A 224 -1.02 9.22 -5.36
N TYR A 225 -0.19 8.59 -6.19
CA TYR A 225 0.55 9.25 -7.25
C TYR A 225 1.36 10.47 -6.79
N LEU A 226 1.82 10.51 -5.53
CA LEU A 226 2.69 11.56 -4.99
C LEU A 226 4.03 11.53 -5.73
N ARG A 227 4.14 12.20 -6.88
CA ARG A 227 5.35 12.23 -7.72
C ARG A 227 5.34 13.44 -8.66
N GLY A 228 6.49 14.07 -8.82
CA GLY A 228 6.63 15.25 -9.68
C GLY A 228 5.70 16.37 -9.20
N LYS A 229 4.80 16.83 -10.09
CA LYS A 229 3.76 17.83 -9.79
C LYS A 229 2.36 17.22 -9.67
N MET A 230 2.27 15.91 -9.46
CA MET A 230 1.01 15.19 -9.39
C MET A 230 0.81 14.63 -7.97
N ALA A 231 -0.44 14.69 -7.52
CA ALA A 231 -0.93 14.03 -6.34
C ALA A 231 -2.43 13.77 -6.55
N THR A 232 -2.96 12.71 -5.94
CA THR A 232 -4.39 12.40 -6.01
C THR A 232 -4.87 11.98 -4.64
N VAL A 233 -5.72 12.81 -4.02
CA VAL A 233 -6.39 12.50 -2.76
C VAL A 233 -7.61 11.63 -3.07
N TYR A 234 -7.69 10.43 -2.49
CA TYR A 234 -8.78 9.47 -2.77
C TYR A 234 -9.90 9.48 -1.73
N THR A 235 -9.62 10.05 -0.56
CA THR A 235 -10.49 10.12 0.61
C THR A 235 -10.70 11.59 1.00
N SER A 236 -11.49 11.85 2.05
CA SER A 236 -11.82 13.22 2.45
C SER A 236 -12.00 13.31 3.96
N ALA A 237 -10.98 12.89 4.70
CA ALA A 237 -10.86 13.03 6.15
C ALA A 237 -10.44 14.46 6.58
N LYS A 238 -10.33 15.40 5.61
CA LYS A 238 -9.97 16.81 5.81
C LYS A 238 -8.58 17.04 6.43
N ARG A 239 -7.65 16.09 6.22
CA ARG A 239 -6.26 16.21 6.69
C ARG A 239 -5.27 16.67 5.61
N ILE A 240 -5.75 16.85 4.38
CA ILE A 240 -4.92 17.25 3.25
C ILE A 240 -5.46 18.54 2.66
N ASN A 241 -4.58 19.54 2.59
CA ASN A 241 -4.83 20.78 1.86
C ASN A 241 -4.24 20.66 0.45
N ASP A 242 -5.10 20.75 -0.57
CA ASP A 242 -4.67 20.79 -1.98
C ASP A 242 -4.21 22.20 -2.35
N ASP A 243 -2.96 22.50 -2.02
CA ASP A 243 -2.26 23.74 -2.36
C ASP A 243 -1.61 23.71 -3.75
N LEU A 244 -1.83 22.64 -4.53
CA LEU A 244 -1.32 22.52 -5.91
C LEU A 244 -2.27 23.17 -6.92
N ASN A 245 -3.57 23.17 -6.61
CA ASN A 245 -4.60 23.85 -7.39
C ASN A 245 -5.33 24.83 -6.47
N PRO A 246 -4.71 25.97 -6.10
CA PRO A 246 -5.39 26.97 -5.31
C PRO A 246 -6.69 27.36 -6.03
N PRO A 247 -7.82 27.51 -5.32
CA PRO A 247 -9.03 28.06 -5.92
C PRO A 247 -8.63 29.38 -6.56
N ALA A 248 -9.01 29.57 -7.83
CA ALA A 248 -8.68 30.78 -8.57
C ALA A 248 -9.03 31.97 -7.67
N ALA A 249 -8.02 32.77 -7.32
CA ALA A 249 -8.23 33.99 -6.55
C ALA A 249 -9.36 34.74 -7.25
N GLU A 250 -10.41 35.09 -6.51
CA GLU A 250 -11.46 35.97 -7.01
C GLU A 250 -10.77 37.24 -7.50
N THR A 251 -10.56 37.34 -8.81
CA THR A 251 -10.04 38.53 -9.44
C THR A 251 -11.09 39.60 -9.21
N SER A 252 -10.79 40.49 -8.26
CA SER A 252 -11.46 41.77 -8.08
C SER A 252 -11.72 42.39 -9.45
N SER A 253 -13.00 42.50 -9.79
CA SER A 253 -13.48 43.05 -11.06
C SER A 253 -13.05 44.51 -11.19
N HIS A 254 -11.99 44.75 -11.95
CA HIS A 254 -11.85 46.02 -12.66
C HIS A 254 -12.66 45.92 -13.96
N SER A 255 -13.69 46.76 -13.99
CA SER A 255 -14.58 47.00 -15.12
C SER A 255 -13.82 47.57 -16.31
N GLU A 256 -13.77 46.84 -17.43
CA GLU A 256 -13.65 47.47 -18.75
C GLU A 256 -14.59 46.78 -19.75
N ASN A 257 -15.37 47.62 -20.41
CA ASN A 257 -16.37 47.30 -21.43
C ASN A 257 -15.78 46.49 -22.57
N CYS A 258 -16.46 45.40 -22.94
CA CYS A 258 -16.33 44.81 -24.27
C CYS A 258 -17.73 44.34 -24.77
N PRO A 259 -18.10 44.63 -26.03
CA PRO A 259 -19.47 44.48 -26.50
C PRO A 259 -19.85 43.03 -26.82
N ALA A 260 -21.14 42.74 -26.71
CA ALA A 260 -21.74 41.40 -26.82
C ALA A 260 -21.49 40.72 -28.18
N PRO A 261 -21.25 39.39 -28.21
CA PRO A 261 -21.23 38.62 -29.46
C PRO A 261 -22.65 38.31 -29.96
N ALA A 262 -22.80 38.32 -31.29
CA ALA A 262 -24.03 38.04 -32.04
C ALA A 262 -24.55 36.59 -31.86
N PRO A 263 -25.86 36.33 -32.08
CA PRO A 263 -26.49 35.05 -31.73
C PRO A 263 -26.12 33.91 -32.70
N SER A 264 -25.98 32.71 -32.13
CA SER A 264 -25.69 31.44 -32.80
C SER A 264 -26.88 30.89 -33.60
N PRO A 265 -26.68 30.18 -34.73
CA PRO A 265 -27.74 29.44 -35.38
C PRO A 265 -27.96 28.08 -34.69
N SER A 266 -29.21 27.83 -34.32
CA SER A 266 -29.73 26.53 -33.92
C SER A 266 -29.69 25.51 -35.06
N SER A 267 -29.29 24.26 -34.81
CA SER A 267 -30.14 23.07 -35.05
C SER A 267 -29.36 21.74 -35.09
N ARG A 268 -30.08 20.69 -34.67
CA ARG A 268 -29.84 19.23 -34.80
C ARG A 268 -29.21 18.52 -33.60
N PHE A 269 -30.04 18.36 -32.57
CA PHE A 269 -30.01 17.17 -31.73
C PHE A 269 -30.50 15.96 -32.56
N GLY A 270 -29.62 14.98 -32.77
CA GLY A 270 -30.01 13.60 -33.10
C GLY A 270 -30.39 12.85 -31.82
N GLN A 271 -31.42 12.00 -31.90
CA GLN A 271 -31.98 11.29 -30.74
C GLN A 271 -31.00 10.22 -30.17
N PRO A 272 -31.12 9.86 -28.87
CA PRO A 272 -30.16 8.99 -28.17
C PRO A 272 -30.11 7.51 -28.61
N ASP A 273 -31.00 7.07 -29.51
CA ASP A 273 -31.18 5.63 -29.80
C ASP A 273 -30.33 5.09 -30.96
N GLU A 274 -29.86 5.94 -31.89
CA GLU A 274 -29.02 5.49 -33.02
C GLU A 274 -27.57 5.14 -32.63
N VAL A 275 -27.04 5.73 -31.54
CA VAL A 275 -25.66 5.48 -31.10
C VAL A 275 -25.52 4.10 -30.43
N LYS A 276 -26.58 3.63 -29.75
CA LYS A 276 -26.59 2.31 -29.10
C LYS A 276 -26.68 1.15 -30.11
N GLU A 277 -27.45 1.31 -31.19
CA GLU A 277 -27.57 0.27 -32.21
C GLU A 277 -26.27 0.08 -33.02
N ARG A 278 -25.54 1.17 -33.27
CA ARG A 278 -24.27 1.15 -34.02
C ARG A 278 -23.13 0.48 -33.24
N LEU A 279 -23.11 0.61 -31.92
CA LEU A 279 -22.14 -0.09 -31.05
C LEU A 279 -22.44 -1.59 -30.91
N HIS A 280 -23.71 -1.98 -30.90
CA HIS A 280 -24.10 -3.39 -30.76
C HIS A 280 -23.78 -4.22 -32.02
N ARG A 281 -24.01 -3.66 -33.22
CA ARG A 281 -23.67 -4.35 -34.50
C ARG A 281 -22.15 -4.51 -34.71
N SER A 282 -21.34 -3.57 -34.21
CA SER A 282 -19.87 -3.65 -34.28
C SER A 282 -19.28 -4.75 -33.36
N ALA A 283 -19.90 -4.97 -32.19
CA ALA A 283 -19.49 -6.02 -31.26
C ALA A 283 -19.81 -7.43 -31.77
N LEU A 284 -20.99 -7.62 -32.39
CA LEU A 284 -21.41 -8.92 -32.94
C LEU A 284 -20.58 -9.35 -34.16
N GLN A 285 -20.16 -8.41 -35.02
CA GLN A 285 -19.25 -8.72 -36.15
C GLN A 285 -17.82 -9.08 -35.71
N ARG A 286 -17.37 -8.65 -34.53
CA ARG A 286 -16.05 -9.04 -33.98
C ARG A 286 -16.09 -10.42 -33.32
N LEU A 287 -17.21 -10.81 -32.71
CA LEU A 287 -17.39 -12.15 -32.11
C LEU A 287 -17.51 -13.26 -33.17
N SER A 288 -18.11 -13.00 -34.34
CA SER A 288 -18.24 -14.02 -35.39
C SER A 288 -16.92 -14.35 -36.12
N ARG A 289 -15.88 -13.50 -35.97
CA ARG A 289 -14.55 -13.74 -36.55
C ARG A 289 -13.64 -14.57 -35.63
N LEU A 290 -13.91 -14.59 -34.32
CA LEU A 290 -13.13 -15.35 -33.33
C LEU A 290 -13.53 -16.83 -33.25
N THR A 291 -14.74 -17.19 -33.70
CA THR A 291 -15.21 -18.60 -33.68
C THR A 291 -14.82 -19.43 -34.90
N LYS A 292 -14.14 -18.84 -35.91
CA LYS A 292 -13.68 -19.55 -37.12
C LYS A 292 -12.20 -19.96 -37.11
N ALA A 293 -11.47 -19.80 -36.01
CA ALA A 293 -10.04 -20.09 -35.94
C ALA A 293 -9.64 -20.99 -34.77
N LEU A 294 -10.23 -22.19 -34.68
CA LEU A 294 -9.77 -23.27 -33.79
C LEU A 294 -9.92 -24.62 -34.51
N PRO A 295 -8.83 -25.34 -34.84
CA PRO A 295 -8.92 -26.73 -35.25
C PRO A 295 -9.11 -27.63 -34.02
N LEU A 296 -10.21 -28.38 -34.01
CA LEU A 296 -10.42 -29.54 -33.15
C LEU A 296 -9.49 -30.68 -33.57
N SER A 297 -8.65 -31.18 -32.65
CA SER A 297 -8.08 -32.53 -32.73
C SER A 297 -8.15 -33.17 -31.35
N LEU A 298 -9.19 -33.98 -31.14
CA LEU A 298 -9.29 -34.97 -30.07
C LEU A 298 -9.29 -36.34 -30.75
N LYS A 299 -8.21 -37.11 -30.58
CA LYS A 299 -8.21 -38.57 -30.79
C LYS A 299 -7.82 -39.23 -29.47
N GLY A 300 -8.66 -40.15 -29.04
CA GLY A 300 -8.67 -40.75 -27.73
C GLY A 300 -7.60 -41.80 -27.47
N GLY A 301 -7.37 -42.06 -26.18
CA GLY A 301 -6.69 -43.23 -25.64
C GLY A 301 -7.55 -43.86 -24.55
N LYS A 302 -7.81 -45.16 -24.68
CA LYS A 302 -8.58 -46.01 -23.76
C LYS A 302 -7.92 -46.14 -22.38
N PRO A 303 -8.67 -46.50 -21.32
CA PRO A 303 -8.09 -46.82 -20.02
C PRO A 303 -7.61 -48.27 -19.98
N SER A 304 -6.40 -48.49 -19.44
CA SER A 304 -5.92 -49.84 -19.07
C SER A 304 -6.16 -50.05 -17.58
N LYS A 305 -6.86 -51.14 -17.25
CA LYS A 305 -6.86 -51.78 -15.93
C LYS A 305 -5.51 -52.48 -15.74
N TYR A 306 -4.89 -52.32 -14.58
CA TYR A 306 -4.39 -53.35 -13.66
C TYR A 306 -3.89 -52.65 -12.39
#